data_AF-A0A7R9ZX63-F1
#
_entry.id   AF-A0A7R9ZX63-F1
#
_cell.length_a   1.000
_cell.length_b   1.000
_cell.length_c   1.000
_cell.angle_alpha   90.00
_cell.angle_beta   90.00
_cell.angle_gamma   90.00
#
_symmetry.space_group_name_H-M   'P 1'
#
loop_
_entity.id
_entity.type
_entity.pdbx_description
1 polymer ?
#
loop_
_entity_poly.entity_id
_entity_poly.type
_entity_poly.pdbx_seq_one_letter_code
_entity_poly.pdbx_strand_id
1 'polypeptide(L)'
;APQGVGTSGIPTAPQVIGNSGVPTAPQVQQEASPLGSRYRAMTLDEELDERAIGALQDPQRLREELLRARRFIDEKQQEVMSLEEENLVLQEELNREKQKVIELKRACNTHKEESQKASGDVEMNQWLQEEVALLRNETSKLREDLEQAQQREHILKTELGDLQQEAGKANNLHSQEMGRLSVTVGEQLVQVERELAQRTKELSEVTEPFLKYAHGLLGATRKACAQIDNATGRPRQPPPLLYDQRSRDLRENFRSILKLLKYMADVLALHTGMVNPYERGGTEYSASETGMSLVSSILEAPPEDASPQRGLHANHRGLQAPSDTGSQLTRERVKQLEQEPEVEVIRDDGWKRWTCYLQE
;
A
#
# COMPACT_ATOMS: atom_id res chain seq x y z
N ALA A 1 22.07 -21.08 -13.21
CA ALA A 1 22.52 -22.46 -13.52
C ALA A 1 22.84 -23.19 -12.22
N PRO A 2 22.11 -24.26 -11.90
CA PRO A 2 22.67 -25.43 -11.21
C PRO A 2 22.35 -26.68 -12.05
N GLN A 3 23.33 -27.36 -12.66
CA GLN A 3 24.09 -28.48 -12.09
C GLN A 3 23.25 -29.49 -11.29
N GLY A 4 22.63 -30.41 -12.04
CA GLY A 4 22.98 -31.84 -11.98
C GLY A 4 22.91 -32.53 -10.62
N VAL A 5 21.75 -33.13 -10.34
CA VAL A 5 21.62 -34.37 -9.58
C VAL A 5 20.54 -35.15 -10.36
N GLY A 6 20.81 -36.28 -11.00
CA GLY A 6 21.51 -37.42 -10.45
C GLY A 6 20.46 -38.48 -10.10
N THR A 7 19.90 -39.10 -11.14
CA THR A 7 19.42 -40.49 -11.18
C THR A 7 18.85 -41.10 -9.89
N SER A 8 17.53 -41.29 -9.86
CA SER A 8 16.96 -42.53 -9.34
C SER A 8 15.86 -42.98 -10.29
N GLY A 9 16.26 -43.82 -11.25
CA GLY A 9 15.32 -44.57 -12.05
C GLY A 9 14.40 -45.34 -11.12
N ILE A 10 13.11 -45.04 -11.19
CA ILE A 10 12.08 -45.91 -10.64
C ILE A 10 12.28 -47.26 -11.31
N PRO A 11 12.58 -48.35 -10.58
CA PRO A 11 12.51 -49.66 -11.18
C PRO A 11 11.03 -49.86 -11.50
N THR A 12 10.69 -49.74 -12.78
CA THR A 12 9.48 -50.27 -13.35
C THR A 12 9.36 -51.69 -12.82
N ALA A 13 8.40 -51.89 -11.92
CA ALA A 13 8.11 -53.21 -11.38
C ALA A 13 8.02 -54.16 -12.58
N PRO A 14 8.69 -55.33 -12.53
CA PRO A 14 8.46 -56.32 -13.56
C PRO A 14 6.96 -56.55 -13.57
N GLN A 15 6.32 -56.26 -14.71
CA GLN A 15 5.03 -56.84 -14.98
C GLN A 15 5.25 -58.34 -14.82
N VAL A 16 4.84 -58.85 -13.67
CA VAL A 16 4.58 -60.26 -13.50
C VAL A 16 3.48 -60.50 -14.51
N ILE A 17 3.91 -60.94 -15.70
CA ILE A 17 3.09 -61.66 -16.64
C ILE A 17 2.41 -62.68 -15.76
N GLY A 18 1.13 -62.41 -15.47
CA GLY A 18 0.23 -63.38 -14.93
C GLY A 18 0.17 -64.47 -15.98
N ASN A 19 1.10 -65.42 -15.90
CA ASN A 19 0.85 -66.77 -16.29
C ASN A 19 -0.37 -67.17 -15.45
N SER A 20 -1.55 -66.96 -16.02
CA SER A 20 -2.70 -67.81 -15.81
C SER A 20 -2.34 -69.21 -16.31
N GLY A 21 -1.34 -69.81 -15.64
CA GLY A 21 -1.21 -71.24 -15.54
C GLY A 21 -2.39 -71.69 -14.71
N VAL A 22 -3.52 -71.83 -15.39
CA VAL A 22 -4.48 -72.87 -15.08
C VAL A 22 -3.62 -74.10 -14.76
N PRO A 23 -3.71 -74.72 -13.57
CA PRO A 23 -3.29 -76.10 -13.47
C PRO A 23 -4.23 -76.85 -14.39
N THR A 24 -3.79 -77.02 -15.64
CA THR A 24 -4.22 -78.10 -16.50
C THR A 24 -4.09 -79.31 -15.60
N ALA A 25 -5.23 -79.80 -15.12
CA ALA A 25 -5.30 -81.10 -14.49
C ALA A 25 -4.46 -82.04 -15.35
N PRO A 26 -3.62 -82.92 -14.79
CA PRO A 26 -3.22 -84.04 -15.59
C PRO A 26 -4.53 -84.67 -16.06
N GLN A 27 -4.81 -84.56 -17.36
CA GLN A 27 -5.59 -85.55 -18.06
C GLN A 27 -4.88 -86.85 -17.73
N VAL A 28 -5.32 -87.49 -16.65
CA VAL A 28 -5.25 -88.93 -16.53
C VAL A 28 -6.08 -89.38 -17.71
N GLN A 29 -5.40 -89.55 -18.84
CA GLN A 29 -5.75 -90.49 -19.88
C GLN A 29 -6.13 -91.76 -19.11
N GLN A 30 -7.44 -91.93 -18.89
CA GLN A 30 -8.01 -93.26 -18.83
C GLN A 30 -7.74 -93.83 -20.22
N GLU A 31 -6.54 -94.38 -20.38
CA GLU A 31 -6.31 -95.46 -21.33
C GLU A 31 -7.28 -96.56 -20.93
N ALA A 32 -8.47 -96.48 -21.53
CA ALA A 32 -9.32 -97.62 -21.76
C ALA A 32 -8.49 -98.61 -22.59
N SER A 33 -7.71 -99.44 -21.91
CA SER A 33 -7.18 -100.68 -22.47
C SER A 33 -8.27 -101.75 -22.32
N PRO A 34 -8.82 -102.25 -23.44
CA PRO A 34 -9.84 -103.30 -23.46
C PRO A 34 -9.14 -104.66 -23.45
N LEU A 35 -9.14 -105.32 -22.30
CA LEU A 35 -8.93 -106.77 -22.20
C LEU A 35 -10.32 -107.37 -21.95
N GLY A 36 -11.04 -107.93 -22.91
CA GLY A 36 -10.53 -108.72 -24.02
C GLY A 36 -10.05 -110.07 -23.51
N SER A 37 -10.88 -110.83 -22.81
CA SER A 37 -10.66 -112.27 -22.59
C SER A 37 -11.98 -113.02 -22.38
N ARG A 38 -12.56 -113.36 -23.53
CA ARG A 38 -12.86 -114.75 -23.90
C ARG A 38 -13.72 -115.54 -22.91
N TYR A 39 -15.04 -115.44 -23.11
CA TYR A 39 -15.94 -116.56 -22.86
C TYR A 39 -15.38 -117.81 -23.56
N ARG A 40 -14.90 -118.77 -22.77
CA ARG A 40 -14.75 -120.17 -23.20
C ARG A 40 -15.80 -120.96 -22.43
N ALA A 41 -16.89 -121.28 -23.12
CA ALA A 41 -17.70 -122.42 -22.76
C ALA A 41 -16.79 -123.66 -22.78
N MET A 42 -16.57 -124.27 -21.62
CA MET A 42 -16.15 -125.66 -21.54
C MET A 42 -17.25 -126.42 -20.81
N THR A 43 -17.54 -127.53 -21.43
CA THR A 43 -18.68 -128.41 -21.27
C THR A 43 -18.65 -129.14 -19.94
N LEU A 44 -19.87 -129.47 -19.50
CA LEU A 44 -20.16 -130.58 -18.61
C LEU A 44 -19.39 -131.85 -19.03
N ASP A 45 -19.12 -132.65 -17.99
CA ASP A 45 -18.70 -134.04 -17.99
C ASP A 45 -17.19 -134.30 -17.89
N GLU A 46 -16.87 -135.14 -16.89
CA GLU A 46 -15.55 -135.73 -16.57
C GLU A 46 -14.55 -134.89 -15.76
N GLU A 47 -14.78 -134.73 -14.45
CA GLU A 47 -13.71 -134.78 -13.42
C GLU A 47 -14.29 -134.90 -12.00
N LEU A 48 -15.23 -135.84 -11.84
CA LEU A 48 -15.93 -136.14 -10.58
C LEU A 48 -15.24 -137.20 -9.71
N ASP A 49 -14.06 -137.74 -10.07
CA ASP A 49 -13.53 -138.95 -9.40
C ASP A 49 -12.08 -138.92 -8.85
N GLU A 50 -11.38 -137.78 -8.81
CA GLU A 50 -10.09 -137.69 -8.08
C GLU A 50 -10.00 -136.55 -7.03
N ARG A 51 -11.08 -135.78 -6.81
CA ARG A 51 -11.15 -134.79 -5.71
C ARG A 51 -11.69 -135.37 -4.39
N ALA A 52 -12.05 -136.64 -4.36
CA ALA A 52 -12.64 -137.29 -3.19
C ALA A 52 -11.64 -137.99 -2.23
N ILE A 53 -10.35 -138.11 -2.58
CA ILE A 53 -9.35 -138.82 -1.74
C ILE A 53 -8.26 -137.89 -1.16
N GLY A 54 -8.23 -136.61 -1.55
CA GLY A 54 -7.51 -135.55 -0.81
C GLY A 54 -8.34 -134.93 0.33
N ALA A 55 -9.64 -135.24 0.42
CA ALA A 55 -10.61 -134.58 1.31
C ALA A 55 -10.59 -135.05 2.79
N LEU A 56 -9.66 -135.94 3.15
CA LEU A 56 -9.46 -136.43 4.53
C LEU A 56 -8.07 -136.12 5.11
N GLN A 57 -7.23 -135.40 4.35
CA GLN A 57 -6.13 -134.56 4.86
C GLN A 57 -6.54 -133.10 4.59
N ASP A 58 -6.91 -132.25 5.51
CA ASP A 58 -6.79 -132.30 6.95
C ASP A 58 -7.72 -131.18 7.44
N PRO A 59 -8.88 -131.46 8.05
CA PRO A 59 -9.75 -130.40 8.59
C PRO A 59 -8.99 -129.51 9.59
N GLN A 60 -7.86 -129.97 10.12
CA GLN A 60 -6.95 -129.15 10.92
C GLN A 60 -6.18 -128.13 10.05
N ARG A 61 -5.70 -128.49 8.85
CA ARG A 61 -5.03 -127.56 7.93
C ARG A 61 -5.95 -126.43 7.46
N LEU A 62 -7.20 -126.74 7.08
CA LEU A 62 -8.18 -125.70 6.71
C LEU A 62 -8.49 -124.79 7.91
N ARG A 63 -8.56 -125.35 9.11
CA ARG A 63 -8.74 -124.59 10.36
C ARG A 63 -7.52 -123.69 10.64
N GLU A 64 -6.30 -124.16 10.42
CA GLU A 64 -5.09 -123.35 10.54
C GLU A 64 -5.03 -122.24 9.49
N GLU A 65 -5.40 -122.51 8.24
CA GLU A 65 -5.47 -121.52 7.18
C GLU A 65 -6.55 -120.46 7.48
N LEU A 66 -7.73 -120.85 7.97
CA LEU A 66 -8.75 -119.92 8.45
C LEU A 66 -8.27 -119.09 9.64
N LEU A 67 -7.51 -119.68 10.57
CA LEU A 67 -6.91 -118.95 11.69
C LEU A 67 -5.80 -117.99 11.24
N ARG A 68 -5.02 -118.34 10.20
CA ARG A 68 -4.04 -117.42 9.59
C ARG A 68 -4.74 -116.28 8.85
N ALA A 69 -5.75 -116.59 8.04
CA ALA A 69 -6.55 -115.58 7.34
C ALA A 69 -7.25 -114.65 8.32
N ARG A 70 -7.78 -115.17 9.43
CA ARG A 70 -8.38 -114.36 10.49
C ARG A 70 -7.34 -113.44 11.14
N ARG A 71 -6.18 -113.95 11.54
CA ARG A 71 -5.09 -113.11 12.08
C ARG A 71 -4.66 -112.03 11.08
N PHE A 72 -4.53 -112.37 9.81
CA PHE A 72 -4.21 -111.41 8.76
C PHE A 72 -5.31 -110.35 8.61
N ILE A 73 -6.59 -110.73 8.66
CA ILE A 73 -7.71 -109.78 8.64
C ILE A 73 -7.66 -108.88 9.88
N ASP A 74 -7.43 -109.44 11.07
CA ASP A 74 -7.35 -108.68 12.32
C ASP A 74 -6.17 -107.69 12.28
N GLU A 75 -5.00 -108.11 11.78
CA GLU A 75 -3.82 -107.25 11.55
C GLU A 75 -4.12 -106.13 10.56
N LYS A 76 -4.79 -106.44 9.44
CA LYS A 76 -5.19 -105.43 8.45
C LYS A 76 -6.26 -104.49 8.97
N GLN A 77 -7.19 -104.97 9.80
CA GLN A 77 -8.17 -104.11 10.48
C GLN A 77 -7.48 -103.16 11.45
N GLN A 78 -6.49 -103.64 12.22
CA GLN A 78 -5.71 -102.79 13.10
C GLN A 78 -4.88 -101.75 12.34
N GLU A 79 -4.26 -102.15 11.22
CA GLU A 79 -3.54 -101.23 10.33
C GLU A 79 -4.49 -100.16 9.76
N VAL A 80 -5.69 -100.54 9.30
CA VAL A 80 -6.70 -99.58 8.82
C VAL A 80 -7.11 -98.61 9.92
N MET A 81 -7.41 -99.09 11.14
CA MET A 81 -7.73 -98.20 12.26
C MET A 81 -6.57 -97.23 12.59
N SER A 82 -5.33 -97.72 12.59
CA SER A 82 -4.14 -96.87 12.80
C SER A 82 -4.01 -95.80 11.73
N LEU A 83 -4.22 -96.15 10.46
CA LEU A 83 -4.18 -95.21 9.34
C LEU A 83 -5.34 -94.20 9.39
N GLU A 84 -6.52 -94.61 9.84
CA GLU A 84 -7.66 -93.72 10.06
C GLU A 84 -7.37 -92.71 11.18
N GLU A 85 -6.77 -93.15 12.29
CA GLU A 85 -6.31 -92.28 13.38
C GLU A 85 -5.23 -91.29 12.91
N GLU A 86 -4.21 -91.76 12.18
CA GLU A 86 -3.19 -90.90 11.59
C GLU A 86 -3.79 -89.88 10.62
N ASN A 87 -4.77 -90.28 9.80
CA ASN A 87 -5.46 -89.37 8.89
C ASN A 87 -6.21 -88.28 9.65
N LEU A 88 -6.88 -88.61 10.75
CA LEU A 88 -7.52 -87.63 11.63
C LEU A 88 -6.50 -86.65 12.21
N VAL A 89 -5.36 -87.14 12.70
CA VAL A 89 -4.27 -86.28 13.21
C VAL A 89 -3.75 -85.33 12.13
N LEU A 90 -3.45 -85.86 10.94
CA LEU A 90 -2.99 -85.06 9.80
C LEU A 90 -4.03 -84.02 9.36
N GLN A 91 -5.32 -84.37 9.43
CA GLN A 91 -6.41 -83.43 9.13
C GLN A 91 -6.48 -82.30 10.15
N GLU A 92 -6.28 -82.59 11.44
CA GLU A 92 -6.18 -81.56 12.48
C GLU A 92 -4.97 -80.66 12.29
N GLU A 93 -3.79 -81.23 12.03
CA GLU A 93 -2.57 -80.48 11.75
C GLU A 93 -2.72 -79.58 10.53
N LEU A 94 -3.30 -80.09 9.44
CA LEU A 94 -3.62 -79.31 8.26
C LEU A 94 -4.57 -78.14 8.59
N ASN A 95 -5.58 -78.36 9.44
CA ASN A 95 -6.48 -77.31 9.87
C ASN A 95 -5.79 -76.27 10.77
N ARG A 96 -4.88 -76.69 11.66
CA ARG A 96 -4.06 -75.78 12.47
C ARG A 96 -3.14 -74.92 11.58
N GLU A 97 -2.48 -75.51 10.60
CA GLU A 97 -1.62 -74.77 9.67
C GLU A 97 -2.42 -73.83 8.77
N LYS A 98 -3.60 -74.22 8.29
CA LYS A 98 -4.52 -73.31 7.58
C LYS A 98 -4.88 -72.09 8.42
N GLN A 99 -5.15 -72.28 9.71
CA GLN A 99 -5.46 -71.19 10.63
C GLN A 99 -4.25 -70.25 10.82
N LYS A 100 -3.04 -70.79 10.99
CA LYS A 100 -1.80 -69.99 11.05
C LYS A 100 -1.59 -69.17 9.77
N VAL A 101 -1.82 -69.76 8.59
CA VAL A 101 -1.71 -69.05 7.31
C VAL A 101 -2.72 -67.91 7.21
N ILE A 102 -3.95 -68.10 7.70
CA ILE A 102 -4.96 -67.03 7.75
C ILE A 102 -4.50 -65.89 8.67
N GLU A 103 -3.95 -66.20 9.85
CA GLU A 103 -3.42 -65.21 10.79
C GLU A 103 -2.22 -64.46 10.22
N LEU A 104 -1.26 -65.16 9.61
CA LEU A 104 -0.13 -64.54 8.92
C LEU A 104 -0.57 -63.64 7.77
N LYS A 105 -1.59 -64.05 7.00
CA LYS A 105 -2.16 -63.22 5.93
C LYS A 105 -2.82 -61.96 6.48
N ARG A 106 -3.54 -62.05 7.61
CA ARG A 106 -4.11 -60.89 8.29
C ARG A 106 -3.00 -59.95 8.79
N ALA A 107 -1.99 -60.47 9.47
CA ALA A 107 -0.84 -59.69 9.95
C ALA A 107 -0.03 -59.02 8.82
N CYS A 108 0.13 -59.71 7.69
CA CYS A 108 0.79 -59.16 6.49
C CYS A 108 -0.04 -58.01 5.88
N ASN A 109 -1.37 -58.15 5.83
CA ASN A 109 -2.24 -57.08 5.36
C ASN A 109 -2.21 -55.85 6.27
N THR A 110 -2.25 -56.03 7.60
CA THR A 110 -2.14 -54.89 8.53
C THR A 110 -0.80 -54.18 8.40
N HIS A 111 0.31 -54.93 8.31
CA HIS A 111 1.63 -54.35 8.10
C HIS A 111 1.71 -53.59 6.75
N LYS A 112 1.04 -54.08 5.70
CA LYS A 112 0.98 -53.38 4.41
C LYS A 112 0.24 -52.04 4.54
N GLU A 113 -0.89 -52.00 5.24
CA GLU A 113 -1.65 -50.76 5.49
C GLU A 113 -0.83 -49.76 6.33
N GLU A 114 -0.17 -50.23 7.38
CA GLU A 114 0.73 -49.40 8.20
C GLU A 114 1.90 -48.85 7.40
N SER A 115 2.53 -49.67 6.54
CA SER A 115 3.61 -49.24 5.65
C SER A 115 3.13 -48.20 4.62
N GLN A 116 1.91 -48.34 4.08
CA GLN A 116 1.32 -47.36 3.17
C GLN A 116 1.03 -46.03 3.89
N LYS A 117 0.49 -46.09 5.11
CA LYS A 117 0.28 -44.91 5.94
C LYS A 117 1.59 -44.20 6.26
N ALA A 118 2.62 -44.94 6.69
CA ALA A 118 3.94 -44.39 6.97
C ALA A 118 4.56 -43.71 5.73
N SER A 119 4.35 -44.28 4.53
CA SER A 119 4.79 -43.65 3.28
C SER A 119 4.11 -42.30 3.05
N GLY A 120 2.78 -42.22 3.26
CA GLY A 120 2.04 -40.97 3.13
C GLY A 120 2.45 -39.91 4.17
N ASP A 121 2.72 -40.34 5.41
CA ASP A 121 3.20 -39.45 6.47
C ASP A 121 4.60 -38.89 6.14
N VAL A 122 5.48 -39.67 5.50
CA VAL A 122 6.80 -39.22 5.04
C VAL A 122 6.68 -38.19 3.91
N GLU A 123 5.82 -38.42 2.91
CA GLU A 123 5.58 -37.47 1.82
C GLU A 123 5.02 -36.13 2.35
N MET A 124 4.05 -36.19 3.25
CA MET A 124 3.49 -35.00 3.89
C MET A 124 4.54 -34.25 4.73
N ASN A 125 5.38 -34.97 5.47
CA ASN A 125 6.47 -34.36 6.25
C ASN A 125 7.48 -33.68 5.33
N GLN A 126 7.85 -34.30 4.21
CA GLN A 126 8.73 -33.70 3.21
C GLN A 126 8.15 -32.39 2.66
N TRP A 127 6.87 -32.39 2.28
CA TRP A 127 6.20 -31.19 1.80
C TRP A 127 6.19 -30.06 2.86
N LEU A 128 5.90 -30.39 4.12
CA LEU A 128 5.96 -29.42 5.22
C LEU A 128 7.37 -28.87 5.45
N GLN A 129 8.41 -29.69 5.29
CA GLN A 129 9.80 -29.23 5.39
C GLN A 129 10.16 -28.26 4.27
N GLU A 130 9.71 -28.53 3.04
CA GLU A 130 9.88 -27.64 1.89
C GLU A 130 9.18 -26.29 2.12
N GLU A 131 7.94 -26.31 2.60
CA GLU A 131 7.18 -25.09 2.93
C GLU A 131 7.86 -24.28 4.04
N VAL A 132 8.33 -24.94 5.11
CA VAL A 132 9.09 -24.27 6.18
C VAL A 132 10.39 -23.66 5.65
N ALA A 133 11.07 -24.31 4.71
CA ALA A 133 12.26 -23.76 4.07
C ALA A 133 11.94 -22.51 3.22
N LEU A 134 10.83 -22.53 2.48
CA LEU A 134 10.34 -21.37 1.72
C LEU A 134 10.00 -20.19 2.64
N LEU A 135 9.20 -20.41 3.67
CA LEU A 135 8.82 -19.38 4.64
C LEU A 135 10.02 -18.78 5.37
N ARG A 136 11.04 -19.59 5.69
CA ARG A 136 12.30 -19.09 6.27
C ARG A 136 13.04 -18.17 5.30
N ASN A 137 13.08 -18.51 4.03
CA ASN A 137 13.70 -17.68 3.00
C ASN A 137 12.95 -16.36 2.81
N GLU A 138 11.61 -16.39 2.75
CA GLU A 138 10.78 -15.18 2.67
C GLU A 138 10.95 -14.30 3.90
N THR A 139 10.98 -14.88 5.09
CA THR A 139 11.24 -14.16 6.34
C THR A 139 12.62 -13.49 6.32
N SER A 140 13.65 -14.14 5.77
CA SER A 140 14.98 -13.55 5.61
C SER A 140 14.95 -12.33 4.69
N LYS A 141 14.30 -12.45 3.53
CA LYS A 141 14.17 -11.34 2.56
C LYS A 141 13.43 -10.15 3.16
N LEU A 142 12.32 -10.39 3.86
CA LEU A 142 11.55 -9.32 4.50
C LEU A 142 12.37 -8.60 5.60
N ARG A 143 13.26 -9.31 6.31
CA ARG A 143 14.18 -8.69 7.26
C ARG A 143 15.21 -7.81 6.56
N GLU A 144 15.81 -8.27 5.47
CA GLU A 144 16.75 -7.49 4.65
C GLU A 144 16.08 -6.22 4.10
N ASP A 145 14.85 -6.33 3.59
CA ASP A 145 14.07 -5.19 3.09
C ASP A 145 13.76 -4.18 4.22
N LEU A 146 13.41 -4.67 5.41
CA LEU A 146 13.17 -3.83 6.58
C LEU A 146 14.43 -3.08 7.01
N GLU A 147 15.58 -3.74 7.05
CA GLU A 147 16.87 -3.11 7.37
C GLU A 147 17.24 -2.03 6.35
N GLN A 148 17.03 -2.30 5.05
CA GLN A 148 17.24 -1.29 4.00
C GLN A 148 16.29 -0.09 4.15
N ALA A 149 15.03 -0.33 4.49
CA ALA A 149 14.05 0.74 4.72
C ALA A 149 14.46 1.61 5.92
N GLN A 150 14.91 1.00 7.02
CA GLN A 150 15.41 1.70 8.20
C GLN A 150 16.65 2.54 7.89
N GLN A 151 17.58 2.04 7.08
CA GLN A 151 18.74 2.79 6.62
C GLN A 151 18.34 4.02 5.79
N ARG A 152 17.39 3.86 4.86
CA ARG A 152 16.86 4.98 4.06
C ARG A 152 16.15 6.01 4.93
N GLU A 153 15.37 5.57 5.91
CA GLU A 153 14.71 6.47 6.87
C GLU A 153 15.74 7.27 7.68
N HIS A 154 16.82 6.63 8.14
CA HIS A 154 17.90 7.31 8.84
C HIS A 154 18.56 8.39 7.97
N ILE A 155 18.87 8.08 6.71
CA ILE A 155 19.45 9.05 5.75
C ILE A 155 18.51 10.24 5.54
N LEU A 156 17.23 9.98 5.28
CA LEU A 156 16.25 11.05 5.09
C LEU A 156 16.06 11.92 6.34
N LYS A 157 16.12 11.33 7.54
CA LYS A 157 16.09 12.07 8.80
C LYS A 157 17.29 13.00 8.95
N THR A 158 18.49 12.55 8.56
CA THR A 158 19.69 13.39 8.58
C THR A 158 19.58 14.54 7.57
N GLU A 159 19.16 14.26 6.33
CA GLU A 159 18.95 15.30 5.30
C GLU A 159 17.90 16.33 5.71
N LEU A 160 16.81 15.88 6.34
CA LEU A 160 15.77 16.77 6.85
C LEU A 160 16.30 17.68 7.97
N GLY A 161 17.16 17.15 8.86
CA GLY A 161 17.85 17.94 9.88
C GLY A 161 18.77 19.01 9.29
N ASP A 162 19.53 18.66 8.25
CA ASP A 162 20.43 19.58 7.56
C ASP A 162 19.64 20.70 6.86
N LEU A 163 18.57 20.35 6.14
CA LEU A 163 17.68 21.32 5.49
C LEU A 163 17.00 22.26 6.48
N GLN A 164 16.56 21.76 7.64
CA GLN A 164 16.00 22.60 8.70
C GLN A 164 17.04 23.57 9.26
N GLN A 165 18.29 23.11 9.42
CA GLN A 165 19.39 23.97 9.87
C GLN A 165 19.70 25.06 8.83
N GLU A 166 19.73 24.71 7.55
CA GLU A 166 19.96 25.65 6.45
C GLU A 166 18.83 26.67 6.33
N ALA A 167 17.57 26.24 6.41
CA ALA A 167 16.41 27.14 6.44
C ALA A 167 16.46 28.10 7.64
N GLY A 168 16.89 27.62 8.81
CA GLY A 168 17.11 28.46 9.99
C GLY A 168 18.19 29.53 9.76
N LYS A 169 19.31 29.15 9.13
CA LYS A 169 20.38 30.10 8.76
C LYS A 169 19.89 31.14 7.74
N ALA A 170 19.15 30.72 6.71
CA ALA A 170 18.59 31.61 5.70
C ALA A 170 17.60 32.62 6.31
N ASN A 171 16.71 32.17 7.20
CA ASN A 171 15.77 33.04 7.91
C ASN A 171 16.49 34.06 8.81
N ASN A 172 17.57 33.65 9.49
CA ASN A 172 18.38 34.55 10.30
C ASN A 172 19.05 35.63 9.43
N LEU A 173 19.65 35.25 8.29
CA LEU A 173 20.24 36.21 7.35
C LEU A 173 19.19 37.18 6.80
N HIS A 174 18.02 36.68 6.41
CA HIS A 174 16.93 37.52 5.91
C HIS A 174 16.46 38.55 6.97
N SER A 175 16.33 38.13 8.23
CA SER A 175 15.97 39.05 9.32
C SER A 175 17.04 40.13 9.55
N GLN A 176 18.31 39.77 9.40
CA GLN A 176 19.44 40.71 9.52
C GLN A 176 19.47 41.71 8.36
N GLU A 177 19.26 41.25 7.13
CA GLU A 177 19.19 42.11 5.94
C GLU A 177 18.00 43.07 6.01
N MET A 178 16.82 42.58 6.39
CA MET A 178 15.64 43.42 6.60
C MET A 178 15.87 44.46 7.70
N GLY A 179 16.58 44.11 8.77
CA GLY A 179 17.01 45.07 9.79
C GLY A 179 17.91 46.17 9.22
N ARG A 180 18.91 45.80 8.42
CA ARG A 180 19.83 46.76 7.76
C ARG A 180 19.12 47.67 6.75
N LEU A 181 18.21 47.11 5.95
CA LEU A 181 17.41 47.87 4.99
C LEU A 181 16.47 48.83 5.72
N SER A 182 15.81 48.39 6.79
CA SER A 182 14.91 49.23 7.58
C SER A 182 15.64 50.44 8.17
N VAL A 183 16.87 50.27 8.68
CA VAL A 183 17.68 51.39 9.19
C VAL A 183 18.07 52.33 8.05
N THR A 184 18.60 51.80 6.95
CA THR A 184 19.09 52.61 5.82
C THR A 184 17.98 53.42 5.15
N VAL A 185 16.83 52.78 4.89
CA VAL A 185 15.67 53.45 4.30
C VAL A 185 15.06 54.46 5.28
N GLY A 186 15.04 54.14 6.57
CA GLY A 186 14.59 55.08 7.61
C GLY A 186 15.44 56.35 7.64
N GLU A 187 16.76 56.23 7.59
CA GLU A 187 17.68 57.37 7.54
C GLU A 187 17.50 58.22 6.27
N GLN A 188 17.34 57.59 5.12
CA GLN A 188 17.07 58.28 3.84
C GLN A 188 15.74 59.04 3.87
N LEU A 189 14.68 58.45 4.42
CA LEU A 189 13.38 59.12 4.56
C LEU A 189 13.48 60.36 5.46
N VAL A 190 14.18 60.27 6.59
CA VAL A 190 14.43 61.42 7.47
C VAL A 190 15.25 62.50 6.76
N GLN A 191 16.22 62.12 5.92
CA GLN A 191 16.99 63.07 5.13
C GLN A 191 16.12 63.80 4.09
N VAL A 192 15.27 63.06 3.36
CA VAL A 192 14.33 63.64 2.38
C VAL A 192 13.33 64.55 3.06
N GLU A 193 12.79 64.17 4.22
CA GLU A 193 11.88 65.00 5.01
C GLU A 193 12.54 66.33 5.41
N ARG A 194 13.80 66.29 5.87
CA ARG A 194 14.58 67.51 6.20
C ARG A 194 14.82 68.38 4.99
N GLU A 195 15.17 67.79 3.84
CA GLU A 195 15.39 68.55 2.60
C GLU A 195 14.09 69.20 2.11
N LEU A 196 12.96 68.49 2.14
CA LEU A 196 11.65 69.03 1.78
C LEU A 196 11.22 70.16 2.72
N ALA A 197 11.42 70.00 4.03
CA ALA A 197 11.17 71.04 5.01
C ALA A 197 12.06 72.27 4.77
N GLN A 198 13.34 72.06 4.46
CA GLN A 198 14.27 73.14 4.12
C GLN A 198 13.85 73.87 2.85
N ARG A 199 13.54 73.16 1.76
CA ARG A 199 13.09 73.76 0.49
C ARG A 199 11.81 74.56 0.65
N THR A 200 10.88 74.04 1.45
CA THR A 200 9.62 74.74 1.75
C THR A 200 9.87 76.00 2.56
N LYS A 201 10.81 75.95 3.52
CA LYS A 201 11.26 77.12 4.27
C LYS A 201 11.91 78.16 3.36
N GLU A 202 12.89 77.78 2.54
CA GLU A 202 13.56 78.66 1.56
C GLU A 202 12.54 79.32 0.61
N LEU A 203 11.57 78.54 0.11
CA LEU A 203 10.51 79.07 -0.75
C LEU A 203 9.63 80.08 0.00
N SER A 204 9.30 79.81 1.26
CA SER A 204 8.52 80.75 2.08
C SER A 204 9.27 82.06 2.34
N GLU A 205 10.58 81.99 2.59
CA GLU A 205 11.44 83.16 2.82
C GLU A 205 11.54 84.09 1.60
N VAL A 206 11.44 83.55 0.37
CA VAL A 206 11.46 84.34 -0.87
C VAL A 206 10.07 84.84 -1.24
N THR A 207 9.04 84.00 -1.09
CA THR A 207 7.68 84.33 -1.53
C THR A 207 6.97 85.32 -0.60
N GLU A 208 7.22 85.25 0.71
CA GLU A 208 6.57 86.12 1.69
C GLU A 208 6.91 87.61 1.51
N PRO A 209 8.19 88.03 1.35
CA PRO A 209 8.52 89.43 1.06
C PRO A 209 7.96 89.92 -0.27
N PHE A 210 7.98 89.07 -1.31
CA PHE A 210 7.42 89.39 -2.62
C PHE A 210 5.92 89.68 -2.51
N LEU A 211 5.15 88.79 -1.88
CA LEU A 211 3.72 89.01 -1.67
C LEU A 211 3.48 90.24 -0.79
N LYS A 212 4.28 90.45 0.25
CA LYS A 212 4.16 91.65 1.09
C LYS A 212 4.35 92.94 0.32
N TYR A 213 5.33 93.01 -0.58
CA TYR A 213 5.56 94.17 -1.43
C TYR A 213 4.48 94.33 -2.52
N ALA A 214 4.14 93.24 -3.21
CA ALA A 214 3.11 93.23 -4.23
C ALA A 214 1.75 93.65 -3.67
N HIS A 215 1.40 93.29 -2.44
CA HIS A 215 0.13 93.63 -1.80
C HIS A 215 -0.07 95.16 -1.71
N GLY A 216 0.96 95.89 -1.30
CA GLY A 216 0.92 97.35 -1.20
C GLY A 216 0.73 98.03 -2.55
N LEU A 217 1.52 97.61 -3.55
CA LEU A 217 1.43 98.13 -4.92
C LEU A 217 0.07 97.83 -5.54
N LEU A 218 -0.35 96.57 -5.54
CA LEU A 218 -1.63 96.14 -6.10
C LEU A 218 -2.82 96.81 -5.40
N GLY A 219 -2.74 97.05 -4.09
CA GLY A 219 -3.75 97.79 -3.36
C GLY A 219 -3.87 99.25 -3.81
N ALA A 220 -2.75 99.93 -4.09
CA ALA A 220 -2.76 101.29 -4.62
C ALA A 220 -3.30 101.34 -6.04
N THR A 221 -2.83 100.44 -6.92
CA THR A 221 -3.29 100.37 -8.32
C THR A 221 -4.78 100.01 -8.40
N ARG A 222 -5.27 99.08 -7.57
CA ARG A 222 -6.70 98.77 -7.44
C ARG A 222 -7.53 100.01 -7.10
N LYS A 223 -7.09 100.81 -6.10
CA LYS A 223 -7.80 102.04 -5.71
C LYS A 223 -7.84 103.06 -6.85
N ALA A 224 -6.72 103.23 -7.57
CA ALA A 224 -6.65 104.12 -8.72
C ALA A 224 -7.57 103.66 -9.87
N CYS A 225 -7.54 102.37 -10.21
CA CYS A 225 -8.45 101.80 -11.22
C CYS A 225 -9.92 101.96 -10.80
N ALA A 226 -10.26 101.72 -9.54
CA ALA A 226 -11.62 101.92 -9.05
C ALA A 226 -12.08 103.39 -9.17
N GLN A 227 -11.19 104.36 -8.96
CA GLN A 227 -11.49 105.77 -9.17
C GLN A 227 -11.77 106.10 -10.65
N ILE A 228 -10.96 105.57 -11.57
CA ILE A 228 -11.15 105.73 -13.02
C ILE A 228 -12.47 105.08 -13.47
N ASP A 229 -12.73 103.86 -13.00
CA ASP A 229 -13.94 103.10 -13.34
C ASP A 229 -15.20 103.85 -12.85
N ASN A 230 -15.19 104.37 -11.62
CA ASN A 230 -16.27 105.19 -11.07
C ASN A 230 -16.50 106.50 -11.86
N ALA A 231 -15.43 107.12 -12.38
CA ALA A 231 -15.53 108.35 -13.17
C ALA A 231 -16.21 108.14 -14.53
N THR A 232 -16.19 106.91 -15.09
CA THR A 232 -16.82 106.60 -16.38
C THR A 232 -18.34 106.40 -16.32
N GLY A 233 -18.97 106.49 -15.14
CA GLY A 233 -20.43 106.55 -14.97
C GLY A 233 -21.20 105.29 -15.37
N ARG A 234 -20.52 104.17 -15.65
CA ARG A 234 -21.16 102.87 -15.94
C ARG A 234 -21.27 102.02 -14.67
N PRO A 235 -22.42 101.37 -14.41
CA PRO A 235 -22.53 100.41 -13.32
C PRO A 235 -21.68 99.18 -13.67
N ARG A 236 -20.59 98.95 -12.93
CA ARG A 236 -19.67 97.83 -13.16
C ARG A 236 -19.45 96.98 -11.93
N GLN A 237 -18.95 95.77 -12.17
CA GLN A 237 -18.64 94.78 -11.14
C GLN A 237 -17.72 95.38 -10.07
N PRO A 238 -17.94 95.03 -8.78
CA PRO A 238 -17.10 95.54 -7.71
C PRO A 238 -15.64 95.11 -7.93
N PRO A 239 -14.66 95.98 -7.62
CA PRO A 239 -13.26 95.66 -7.83
C PRO A 239 -12.88 94.41 -7.00
N PRO A 240 -12.21 93.41 -7.60
CA PRO A 240 -11.87 92.16 -6.92
C PRO A 240 -11.17 92.39 -5.58
N LEU A 241 -11.48 91.56 -4.58
CA LEU A 241 -10.83 91.65 -3.26
C LEU A 241 -9.31 91.45 -3.40
N LEU A 242 -8.56 92.17 -2.57
CA LEU A 242 -7.14 91.87 -2.41
C LEU A 242 -7.02 90.51 -1.73
N TYR A 243 -5.99 89.77 -2.08
CA TYR A 243 -5.68 88.50 -1.43
C TYR A 243 -5.33 88.71 0.05
N ASP A 244 -5.56 87.67 0.86
CA ASP A 244 -5.22 87.69 2.27
C ASP A 244 -3.71 87.48 2.46
N GLN A 245 -3.03 88.51 2.97
CA GLN A 245 -1.60 88.48 3.24
C GLN A 245 -1.22 87.48 4.35
N ARG A 246 -2.16 87.08 5.20
CA ARG A 246 -1.94 86.08 6.26
C ARG A 246 -2.21 84.65 5.79
N SER A 247 -2.79 84.47 4.61
CA SER A 247 -3.03 83.14 4.05
C SER A 247 -1.71 82.49 3.64
N ARG A 248 -1.48 81.27 4.12
CA ARG A 248 -0.36 80.42 3.70
C ARG A 248 -0.59 79.76 2.33
N ASP A 249 -1.80 79.85 1.78
CA ASP A 249 -2.11 79.30 0.47
C ASP A 249 -1.63 80.25 -0.64
N LEU A 250 -0.38 80.04 -1.06
CA LEU A 250 0.25 80.78 -2.15
C LEU A 250 -0.56 80.68 -3.45
N ARG A 251 -1.18 79.52 -3.71
CA ARG A 251 -1.93 79.29 -4.95
C ARG A 251 -3.16 80.19 -5.02
N GLU A 252 -3.90 80.29 -3.93
CA GLU A 252 -5.07 81.18 -3.87
C GLU A 252 -4.66 82.66 -3.90
N ASN A 253 -3.54 83.00 -3.26
CA ASN A 253 -2.98 84.35 -3.30
C ASN A 253 -2.58 84.76 -4.73
N PHE A 254 -1.86 83.91 -5.47
CA PHE A 254 -1.50 84.19 -6.88
C PHE A 254 -2.73 84.27 -7.78
N ARG A 255 -3.73 83.39 -7.58
CA ARG A 255 -4.99 83.44 -8.34
C ARG A 255 -5.71 84.76 -8.13
N SER A 256 -5.75 85.25 -6.91
CA SER A 256 -6.34 86.54 -6.56
C SER A 256 -5.56 87.72 -7.15
N ILE A 257 -4.22 87.65 -7.16
CA ILE A 257 -3.37 88.63 -7.86
C ILE A 257 -3.70 88.68 -9.36
N LEU A 258 -3.80 87.51 -10.02
CA LEU A 258 -4.12 87.44 -11.45
C LEU A 258 -5.52 88.00 -11.77
N LYS A 259 -6.52 87.69 -10.95
CA LYS A 259 -7.86 88.28 -11.07
C LYS A 259 -7.83 89.81 -10.97
N LEU A 260 -7.01 90.33 -10.05
CA LEU A 260 -6.87 91.77 -9.87
C LEU A 260 -6.11 92.43 -11.04
N LEU A 261 -5.01 91.83 -11.51
CA LEU A 261 -4.27 92.29 -12.69
C LEU A 261 -5.17 92.33 -13.93
N LYS A 262 -6.02 91.31 -14.13
CA LYS A 262 -7.02 91.29 -15.21
C LYS A 262 -7.99 92.46 -15.10
N TYR A 263 -8.59 92.67 -13.93
CA TYR A 263 -9.48 93.80 -13.68
C TYR A 263 -8.82 95.15 -14.03
N MET A 264 -7.57 95.36 -13.61
CA MET A 264 -6.85 96.59 -13.90
C MET A 264 -6.59 96.79 -15.40
N ALA A 265 -6.24 95.72 -16.12
CA ALA A 265 -6.07 95.75 -17.56
C ALA A 265 -7.39 96.11 -18.28
N ASP A 266 -8.51 95.51 -17.85
CA ASP A 266 -9.83 95.77 -18.43
C ASP A 266 -10.25 97.24 -18.22
N VAL A 267 -10.06 97.79 -17.03
CA VAL A 267 -10.35 99.21 -16.73
C VAL A 267 -9.51 100.14 -17.61
N LEU A 268 -8.21 99.86 -17.77
CA LEU A 268 -7.30 100.70 -18.58
C LEU A 268 -7.62 100.62 -20.07
N ALA A 269 -7.95 99.45 -20.60
CA ALA A 269 -8.34 99.28 -22.00
C ALA A 269 -9.59 100.11 -22.34
N LEU A 270 -10.55 100.13 -21.40
CA LEU A 270 -11.79 100.87 -21.55
C LEU A 270 -11.58 102.38 -21.45
N HIS A 271 -10.66 102.83 -20.59
CA HIS A 271 -10.33 104.25 -20.45
C HIS A 271 -9.55 104.80 -21.65
N THR A 272 -8.64 104.01 -22.23
CA THR A 272 -7.78 104.43 -23.35
C THR A 272 -8.43 104.27 -24.72
N GLY A 273 -9.61 103.65 -24.80
CA GLY A 273 -10.26 103.32 -26.08
C GLY A 273 -9.50 102.29 -26.91
N MET A 274 -8.43 101.71 -26.36
CA MET A 274 -7.72 100.60 -26.97
C MET A 274 -8.54 99.33 -26.77
N VAL A 275 -9.08 98.81 -27.88
CA VAL A 275 -9.78 97.52 -27.89
C VAL A 275 -8.84 96.44 -27.35
N ASN A 276 -9.22 95.82 -26.23
CA ASN A 276 -8.43 94.78 -25.59
C ASN A 276 -8.20 93.63 -26.61
N PRO A 277 -6.95 93.36 -27.02
CA PRO A 277 -6.68 92.36 -28.07
C PRO A 277 -7.12 90.95 -27.66
N TYR A 278 -7.33 90.69 -26.36
CA TYR A 278 -7.84 89.41 -25.85
C TYR A 278 -9.36 89.21 -26.06
N GLU A 279 -10.14 90.28 -26.29
CA GLU A 279 -11.58 90.14 -26.61
C GLU A 279 -11.86 90.08 -28.12
N ARG A 280 -10.90 90.44 -28.97
CA ARG A 280 -11.04 90.37 -30.44
C ARG A 280 -10.70 88.98 -31.03
N GLY A 281 -10.72 87.94 -30.20
CA GLY A 281 -10.59 86.53 -30.59
C GLY A 281 -11.83 85.67 -30.31
N GLY A 282 -12.96 86.29 -29.96
CA GLY A 282 -14.21 85.63 -29.58
C GLY A 282 -15.15 85.26 -30.73
N THR A 283 -14.63 84.88 -31.90
CA THR A 283 -15.43 84.20 -32.93
C THR A 283 -14.88 82.80 -33.14
N GLU A 284 -15.63 81.82 -32.63
CA GLU A 284 -15.67 80.45 -33.12
C GLU A 284 -14.32 79.73 -33.29
N TYR A 285 -13.65 79.43 -32.18
CA TYR A 285 -12.94 78.15 -32.09
C TYR A 285 -13.87 77.14 -31.43
N SER A 286 -14.56 76.40 -32.29
CA SER A 286 -15.16 75.11 -31.97
C SER A 286 -14.17 74.29 -31.13
N ALA A 287 -14.63 73.87 -29.97
CA ALA A 287 -13.89 73.01 -29.06
C ALA A 287 -13.55 71.69 -29.77
N SER A 288 -12.30 71.52 -30.21
CA SER A 288 -11.70 70.20 -30.25
C SER A 288 -11.30 69.83 -28.82
N GLU A 289 -12.25 69.18 -28.17
CA GLU A 289 -12.16 68.55 -26.87
C GLU A 289 -11.18 67.36 -26.96
N THR A 290 -9.87 67.61 -27.10
CA THR A 290 -8.85 66.55 -27.11
C THR A 290 -7.44 66.99 -26.66
N GLY A 291 -7.19 68.28 -26.38
CA GLY A 291 -5.81 68.78 -26.26
C GLY A 291 -5.24 69.03 -24.86
N MET A 292 -6.05 69.12 -23.81
CA MET A 292 -5.60 69.64 -22.49
C MET A 292 -5.70 68.63 -21.35
N SER A 293 -5.90 67.35 -21.65
CA SER A 293 -5.87 66.24 -20.68
C SER A 293 -4.47 65.63 -20.55
N LEU A 294 -3.43 66.44 -20.34
CA LEU A 294 -2.07 65.93 -20.07
C LEU A 294 -1.35 66.60 -18.89
N VAL A 295 -1.95 67.60 -18.24
CA VAL A 295 -1.34 68.24 -17.05
C VAL A 295 -2.11 67.94 -15.75
N SER A 296 -3.30 67.31 -15.85
CA SER A 296 -4.03 66.83 -14.66
C SER A 296 -3.59 65.44 -14.19
N SER A 297 -2.79 64.70 -14.96
CA SER A 297 -2.40 63.30 -14.64
C SER A 297 -1.11 63.15 -13.84
N ILE A 298 -0.47 64.23 -13.38
CA ILE A 298 0.79 64.18 -12.60
C ILE A 298 0.57 64.41 -11.10
N LEU A 299 -0.65 64.78 -10.67
CA LEU A 299 -1.00 65.00 -9.26
C LEU A 299 -2.25 64.21 -8.83
N GLU A 300 -2.50 63.06 -9.46
CA GLU A 300 -3.45 62.08 -8.96
C GLU A 300 -2.70 61.19 -7.96
N ALA A 301 -2.78 61.59 -6.69
CA ALA A 301 -2.37 60.75 -5.58
C ALA A 301 -3.08 59.38 -5.70
N PRO A 302 -2.38 58.26 -5.51
CA PRO A 302 -3.02 56.95 -5.54
C PRO A 302 -4.07 56.91 -4.41
N PRO A 303 -5.25 56.30 -4.63
CA PRO A 303 -6.20 56.10 -3.56
C PRO A 303 -5.56 55.22 -2.49
N GLU A 304 -5.30 55.81 -1.32
CA GLU A 304 -5.12 55.11 -0.06
C GLU A 304 -6.45 54.43 0.30
N ASP A 305 -6.74 53.28 -0.30
CA ASP A 305 -7.73 52.35 0.22
C ASP A 305 -7.52 50.96 -0.40
N ALA A 306 -6.42 50.34 0.01
CA ALA A 306 -6.28 48.89 0.02
C ALA A 306 -5.69 48.50 1.37
N SER A 307 -6.48 48.69 2.42
CA SER A 307 -6.28 47.94 3.66
C SER A 307 -6.26 46.45 3.30
N PRO A 308 -5.17 45.71 3.58
CA PRO A 308 -5.26 44.27 3.59
C PRO A 308 -6.14 43.94 4.79
N GLN A 309 -7.31 43.37 4.55
CA GLN A 309 -8.01 42.61 5.57
C GLN A 309 -7.03 41.55 6.09
N ARG A 310 -6.38 41.86 7.22
CA ARG A 310 -5.92 40.87 8.18
C ARG A 310 -7.18 40.18 8.71
N GLY A 311 -7.66 39.21 7.94
CA GLY A 311 -8.45 38.11 8.45
C GLY A 311 -7.55 37.26 9.34
N LEU A 312 -7.36 37.70 10.58
CA LEU A 312 -6.99 36.81 11.66
C LEU A 312 -8.23 36.00 12.07
N HIS A 313 -7.94 34.74 12.41
CA HIS A 313 -8.79 33.77 13.11
C HIS A 313 -9.73 32.92 12.26
N ALA A 314 -9.25 31.72 11.91
CA ALA A 314 -9.53 30.49 12.67
C ALA A 314 -9.73 29.30 11.72
N ASN A 315 -8.68 28.50 11.55
CA ASN A 315 -8.73 27.02 11.62
C ASN A 315 -7.33 26.44 11.39
N HIS A 316 -6.36 26.87 12.21
CA HIS A 316 -5.26 25.97 12.55
C HIS A 316 -5.81 24.98 13.58
N ARG A 317 -6.33 23.88 13.05
CA ARG A 317 -6.47 22.63 13.79
C ARG A 317 -5.07 22.29 14.28
N GLY A 318 -4.83 22.56 15.57
CA GLY A 318 -3.60 22.20 16.23
C GLY A 318 -3.40 20.70 16.12
N LEU A 319 -2.53 20.29 15.20
CA LEU A 319 -1.76 19.07 15.39
C LEU A 319 -0.79 19.42 16.51
N GLN A 320 -1.25 19.21 17.74
CA GLN A 320 -0.37 19.01 18.88
C GLN A 320 0.59 17.90 18.46
N ALA A 321 1.86 18.26 18.31
CA ALA A 321 2.92 17.31 18.56
C ALA A 321 2.65 16.73 19.96
N PRO A 322 2.53 15.40 20.10
CA PRO A 322 2.43 14.80 21.42
C PRO A 322 3.76 15.04 22.13
N SER A 323 3.75 16.00 23.05
CA SER A 323 4.77 16.17 24.07
C SER A 323 4.93 14.86 24.83
N ASP A 324 6.10 14.24 24.72
CA ASP A 324 6.89 13.64 25.82
C ASP A 324 6.15 12.92 26.97
N THR A 325 5.10 12.16 26.66
CA THR A 325 4.57 11.09 27.54
C THR A 325 4.69 9.70 26.91
N GLY A 326 5.29 9.60 25.72
CA GLY A 326 5.47 8.34 24.97
C GLY A 326 6.61 7.42 25.43
N SER A 327 7.49 7.87 26.34
CA SER A 327 8.66 7.08 26.78
C SER A 327 8.45 6.28 28.07
N GLN A 328 7.28 6.38 28.72
CA GLN A 328 6.93 5.47 29.83
C GLN A 328 5.93 4.37 29.42
N LEU A 329 5.08 4.62 28.42
CA LEU A 329 4.14 3.63 27.90
C LEU A 329 4.78 2.54 27.02
N THR A 330 5.99 2.75 26.49
CA THR A 330 6.76 1.71 25.80
C THR A 330 7.65 0.89 26.72
N ARG A 331 7.98 1.37 27.93
CA ARG A 331 8.68 0.57 28.95
C ARG A 331 7.74 -0.29 29.80
N GLU A 332 6.50 0.15 30.02
CA GLU A 332 5.47 -0.71 30.63
C GLU A 332 4.85 -1.71 29.65
N ARG A 333 4.72 -1.38 28.35
CA ARG A 333 4.32 -2.39 27.34
C ARG A 333 5.40 -3.42 27.03
N VAL A 334 6.68 -3.06 27.12
CA VAL A 334 7.77 -4.05 26.97
C VAL A 334 7.90 -4.93 28.23
N LYS A 335 7.58 -4.41 29.44
CA LYS A 335 7.46 -5.26 30.64
C LYS A 335 6.19 -6.12 30.70
N GLN A 336 5.12 -5.73 30.01
CA GLN A 336 3.93 -6.59 29.83
C GLN A 336 4.09 -7.65 28.72
N LEU A 337 5.15 -7.56 27.90
CA LEU A 337 5.50 -8.58 26.89
C LEU A 337 6.58 -9.56 27.38
N GLU A 338 7.15 -9.36 28.57
CA GLU A 338 8.04 -10.31 29.26
C GLU A 338 7.33 -11.15 30.33
N GLN A 339 6.03 -10.93 30.57
CA GLN A 339 5.19 -11.98 31.15
C GLN A 339 4.79 -12.90 30.02
N GLU A 340 5.57 -13.97 29.84
CA GLU A 340 5.11 -15.17 29.15
C GLU A 340 3.70 -15.50 29.69
N PRO A 341 2.63 -15.41 28.87
CA PRO A 341 1.53 -16.29 29.15
C PRO A 341 2.12 -17.70 29.03
N GLU A 342 2.04 -18.48 30.11
CA GLU A 342 2.14 -19.93 29.98
C GLU A 342 1.31 -20.30 28.76
N VAL A 343 2.00 -20.75 27.70
CA VAL A 343 1.35 -21.24 26.50
C VAL A 343 0.63 -22.49 26.95
N GLU A 344 -0.61 -22.29 27.40
CA GLU A 344 -1.59 -23.35 27.52
C GLU A 344 -1.68 -23.91 26.11
N VAL A 345 -1.08 -25.08 25.92
CA VAL A 345 -1.20 -25.89 24.72
C VAL A 345 -2.67 -26.25 24.61
N ILE A 346 -3.46 -25.34 24.05
CA ILE A 346 -4.78 -25.65 23.54
C ILE A 346 -4.51 -26.62 22.40
N ARG A 347 -4.63 -27.91 22.71
CA ARG A 347 -4.70 -28.98 21.72
C ARG A 347 -5.91 -28.66 20.84
N ASP A 348 -5.60 -28.05 19.71
CA ASP A 348 -6.56 -27.55 18.75
C ASP A 348 -7.09 -28.73 17.93
N ASP A 349 -8.07 -29.44 18.49
CA ASP A 349 -8.89 -30.44 17.78
C ASP A 349 -9.86 -29.78 16.75
N GLY A 350 -9.70 -28.48 16.46
CA GLY A 350 -10.58 -27.69 15.61
C GLY A 350 -10.49 -27.96 14.10
N TRP A 351 -9.43 -28.62 13.61
CA TRP A 351 -9.22 -28.81 12.17
C TRP A 351 -10.10 -29.90 11.53
N LYS A 352 -10.81 -30.71 12.31
CA LYS A 352 -11.72 -31.74 11.78
C LYS A 352 -13.10 -31.22 11.36
N ARG A 353 -13.41 -29.93 11.54
CA ARG A 353 -14.75 -29.39 11.23
C ARG A 353 -14.91 -28.71 9.87
N TRP A 354 -13.82 -28.46 9.15
CA TRP A 354 -13.87 -27.74 7.87
C TRP A 354 -13.95 -28.63 6.62
N THR A 355 -13.76 -29.94 6.75
CA THR A 355 -13.88 -30.87 5.60
C THR A 355 -15.30 -31.39 5.35
N CYS A 356 -16.28 -31.10 6.22
CA CYS A 356 -17.67 -31.51 5.99
C CYS A 356 -18.53 -30.50 5.20
N TYR A 357 -18.01 -29.34 4.82
CA TYR A 357 -18.79 -28.30 4.13
C TYR A 357 -18.49 -28.15 2.63
N LEU A 358 -17.67 -29.04 2.05
CA LEU A 358 -17.32 -29.02 0.61
C LEU A 358 -17.82 -30.26 -0.16
N GLN A 359 -18.78 -31.00 0.40
CA GLN A 359 -19.37 -32.18 -0.25
C GLN A 359 -20.90 -32.28 -0.05
N GLU A 360 -21.56 -31.12 -0.03
CA GLU A 360 -22.97 -30.91 -0.43
C GLU A 360 -22.97 -29.81 -1.49
#